data_AF-A0A397XTD2-F1
#
_entry.id   AF-A0A397XTD2-F1
#
_cell.length_a   1.000
_cell.length_b   1.000
_cell.length_c   1.000
_cell.angle_alpha   90.00
_cell.angle_beta   90.00
_cell.angle_gamma   90.00
#
_symmetry.space_group_name_H-M   'P 1'
#
loop_
_entity.id
_entity.type
_entity.pdbx_description
1 polymer ?
#
loop_
_entity_poly.entity_id
_entity_poly.type
_entity_poly.pdbx_seq_one_letter_code
_entity_poly.pdbx_strand_id
1 'polypeptide(L)'
;MEKFASVAALLLLLSFPVAFSGHDYGQALSKSLLFFEAQRSGVLPRNQRVTWRSHSGLTDGKSSGRVHHRGSSIVSYKVDRSFVTCRGGYATWFSRKGSDPNLLTGAIVGGPDAYDNFADRRDNYEQTEPATYNNAPLLGVLARLSSGHSGYSQLLPAVPAPVVVRRPMPIRKPRVTSPVRASGPVAIVQKMTGSWVSKGRTYYRYSTTVINKSPRALKSLNLSIKNLYGPIWGLSRSGNSFGLPSWMHSLQSGKSLEFVYIHSTTPANVAVSSYTLA
;
A
#
# COMPACT_ATOMS: atom_id res chain seq x y z
N MET A 1 -0.58 -42.15 50.11
CA MET A 1 0.19 -41.82 48.89
C MET A 1 -0.57 -40.93 47.90
N GLU A 2 -1.66 -40.25 48.28
CA GLU A 2 -2.42 -39.41 47.33
C GLU A 2 -2.12 -37.90 47.39
N LYS A 3 -1.47 -37.41 48.46
CA LYS A 3 -1.20 -35.96 48.61
C LYS A 3 -0.01 -35.45 47.79
N PHE A 4 0.87 -36.34 47.32
CA PHE A 4 2.07 -35.97 46.56
C PHE A 4 1.83 -35.82 45.05
N ALA A 5 0.75 -36.40 44.51
CA ALA A 5 0.43 -36.28 43.09
C ALA A 5 -0.11 -34.89 42.70
N SER A 6 -0.82 -34.22 43.61
CA SER A 6 -1.48 -32.93 43.33
C SER A 6 -0.51 -31.75 43.22
N VAL A 7 0.60 -31.77 43.97
CA VAL A 7 1.61 -30.69 43.96
C VAL A 7 2.49 -30.76 42.70
N ALA A 8 2.76 -31.96 42.21
CA ALA A 8 3.53 -32.17 40.97
C ALA A 8 2.77 -31.66 39.73
N ALA A 9 1.44 -31.81 39.68
CA ALA A 9 0.62 -31.30 38.59
C ALA A 9 0.56 -29.77 38.54
N LEU A 10 0.62 -29.10 39.71
CA LEU A 10 0.60 -27.63 39.80
C LEU A 10 1.96 -27.00 39.40
N LEU A 11 3.07 -27.69 39.67
CA LEU A 11 4.42 -27.25 39.26
C LEU A 11 4.69 -27.46 37.75
N LEU A 12 4.07 -28.48 37.12
CA LEU A 12 4.17 -28.67 35.67
C LEU A 12 3.44 -27.59 34.85
N LEU A 13 2.37 -26.98 35.40
CA LEU A 13 1.63 -25.91 34.73
C LEU A 13 2.36 -24.56 34.73
N LEU A 14 3.32 -24.35 35.63
CA LEU A 14 4.17 -23.15 35.69
C LEU A 14 5.39 -23.22 34.75
N SER A 15 5.58 -24.35 34.06
CA SER A 15 6.74 -24.61 33.20
C SER A 15 6.48 -24.35 31.71
N PHE A 16 5.26 -23.91 31.34
CA PHE A 16 4.99 -23.51 29.96
C PHE A 16 5.56 -22.11 29.72
N PRO A 17 6.55 -21.93 28.82
CA PRO A 17 6.96 -20.60 28.41
C PRO A 17 5.75 -19.92 27.76
N VAL A 18 5.18 -18.94 28.46
CA VAL A 18 4.24 -18.01 27.85
C VAL A 18 5.02 -17.27 26.78
N ALA A 19 4.85 -17.71 25.53
CA ALA A 19 5.43 -17.03 24.39
C ALA A 19 4.74 -15.66 24.25
N PHE A 20 5.33 -14.64 24.87
CA PHE A 20 4.98 -13.26 24.58
C PHE A 20 5.42 -12.98 23.14
N SER A 21 4.49 -13.12 22.20
CA SER A 21 4.66 -12.61 20.83
C SER A 21 4.55 -11.08 20.89
N GLY A 22 5.53 -10.42 21.51
CA GLY A 22 5.67 -8.98 21.43
C GLY A 22 5.86 -8.56 19.98
N HIS A 23 5.12 -7.55 19.53
CA HIS A 23 5.37 -6.96 18.22
C HIS A 23 6.75 -6.30 18.22
N ASP A 24 7.58 -6.60 17.20
CA ASP A 24 8.87 -5.93 17.01
C ASP A 24 8.63 -4.51 16.47
N TYR A 25 8.31 -3.60 17.40
CA TYR A 25 8.09 -2.20 17.11
C TYR A 25 9.33 -1.53 16.51
N GLY A 26 10.52 -2.07 16.75
CA GLY A 26 11.75 -1.51 16.20
C GLY A 26 11.89 -1.79 14.71
N GLN A 27 11.56 -3.02 14.29
CA GLN A 27 11.43 -3.35 12.87
C GLN A 27 10.27 -2.61 12.20
N ALA A 28 9.13 -2.47 12.89
CA ALA A 28 7.98 -1.72 12.38
C ALA A 28 8.34 -0.26 12.10
N LEU A 29 8.94 0.44 13.06
CA LEU A 29 9.37 1.83 12.90
C LEU A 29 10.42 1.98 11.80
N SER A 30 11.39 1.06 11.71
CA SER A 30 12.42 1.07 10.66
C SER A 30 11.82 0.92 9.25
N LYS A 31 10.83 0.04 9.08
CA LYS A 31 10.10 -0.13 7.82
C LYS A 31 9.22 1.08 7.49
N SER A 32 8.60 1.69 8.50
CA SER A 32 7.85 2.94 8.32
C SER A 32 8.76 4.06 7.81
N LEU A 33 9.97 4.23 8.36
CA LEU A 33 10.93 5.22 7.87
C LEU A 33 11.39 4.94 6.43
N LEU A 34 11.62 3.68 6.05
CA LEU A 34 11.92 3.30 4.66
C LEU A 34 10.75 3.58 3.71
N PHE A 35 9.51 3.36 4.17
CA PHE A 35 8.32 3.70 3.41
C PHE A 35 8.24 5.22 3.18
N PHE A 36 8.43 6.04 4.22
CA PHE A 36 8.46 7.50 4.07
C PHE A 36 9.58 7.97 3.15
N GLU A 37 10.77 7.39 3.23
CA GLU A 37 11.87 7.67 2.31
C GLU A 37 11.50 7.37 0.85
N ALA A 38 10.70 6.34 0.59
CA ALA A 38 10.23 5.97 -0.75
C ALA A 38 9.15 6.94 -1.28
N GLN A 39 8.37 7.54 -0.39
CA GLN A 39 7.32 8.50 -0.73
C GLN A 39 7.84 9.92 -0.99
N ARG A 40 9.12 10.20 -0.74
CA ARG A 40 9.72 11.50 -1.07
C ARG A 40 9.61 11.81 -2.56
N SER A 41 9.09 12.99 -2.87
CA SER A 41 9.23 13.68 -4.16
C SER A 41 10.28 14.79 -4.03
N GLY A 42 10.65 15.40 -5.14
CA GLY A 42 11.72 16.38 -5.26
C GLY A 42 13.11 15.77 -5.48
N VAL A 43 14.13 16.58 -5.21
CA VAL A 43 15.54 16.12 -5.21
C VAL A 43 15.77 15.25 -3.97
N LEU A 44 16.27 14.05 -4.20
CA LEU A 44 16.56 13.07 -3.15
C LEU A 44 18.02 13.24 -2.67
N PRO A 45 18.31 13.10 -1.38
CA PRO A 45 19.67 13.22 -0.86
C PRO A 45 20.53 12.01 -1.25
N ARG A 46 21.85 12.21 -1.34
CA ARG A 46 22.82 11.19 -1.77
C ARG A 46 22.86 9.95 -0.88
N ASN A 47 22.45 10.06 0.37
CA ASN A 47 22.40 8.97 1.36
C ASN A 47 21.02 8.26 1.42
N GLN A 48 20.20 8.38 0.38
CA GLN A 48 18.91 7.67 0.27
C GLN A 48 19.08 6.15 0.29
N ARG A 49 18.34 5.45 1.16
CA ARG A 49 18.42 3.98 1.29
C ARG A 49 17.54 3.25 0.26
N VAL A 50 16.51 3.92 -0.24
CA VAL A 50 15.58 3.41 -1.27
C VAL A 50 16.18 3.60 -2.67
N THR A 51 17.05 2.67 -3.10
CA THR A 51 17.88 2.80 -4.31
C THR A 51 17.13 2.60 -5.64
N TRP A 52 15.90 2.09 -5.61
CA TRP A 52 15.06 1.91 -6.79
C TRP A 52 14.18 3.14 -7.11
N ARG A 53 14.28 4.22 -6.32
CA ARG A 53 13.63 5.52 -6.57
C ARG A 53 14.68 6.55 -7.01
N SER A 54 14.24 7.52 -7.82
CA SER A 54 15.05 8.67 -8.26
C SER A 54 14.30 9.98 -8.00
N HIS A 55 14.93 11.11 -8.31
CA HIS A 55 14.31 12.43 -8.29
C HIS A 55 12.98 12.43 -9.05
N SER A 56 11.94 13.03 -8.48
CA SER A 56 10.59 13.07 -9.06
C SER A 56 9.89 14.38 -8.70
N GLY A 57 8.87 14.83 -9.42
CA GLY A 57 8.12 16.03 -9.05
C GLY A 57 8.97 17.31 -8.88
N LEU A 58 10.07 17.43 -9.64
CA LEU A 58 11.03 18.55 -9.50
C LEU A 58 10.42 19.93 -9.85
N THR A 59 9.28 19.91 -10.52
CA THR A 59 8.51 21.08 -10.92
C THR A 59 7.23 21.25 -10.10
N ASP A 60 6.92 20.31 -9.21
CA ASP A 60 5.69 20.32 -8.43
C ASP A 60 5.82 21.38 -7.34
N GLY A 61 4.86 22.29 -7.27
CA GLY A 61 4.88 23.40 -6.31
C GLY A 61 6.04 24.39 -6.49
N LYS A 62 6.61 24.52 -7.69
CA LYS A 62 7.74 25.42 -8.00
C LYS A 62 7.51 26.85 -7.51
N SER A 63 8.10 27.22 -6.36
CA SER A 63 8.32 28.56 -5.71
C SER A 63 7.24 29.67 -5.82
N SER A 64 6.12 29.39 -6.44
CA SER A 64 5.08 30.30 -6.90
C SER A 64 3.70 29.62 -6.84
N GLY A 65 3.56 28.68 -5.89
CA GLY A 65 2.36 27.90 -5.69
C GLY A 65 1.16 28.75 -5.31
N ARG A 66 -0.03 28.35 -5.77
CA ARG A 66 -1.31 28.98 -5.45
C ARG A 66 -1.98 28.18 -4.34
N VAL A 67 -1.32 28.18 -3.18
CA VAL A 67 -1.70 27.38 -2.02
C VAL A 67 -3.01 27.90 -1.43
N HIS A 68 -3.91 26.99 -1.02
CA HIS A 68 -5.15 27.36 -0.32
C HIS A 68 -4.85 27.85 1.11
N HIS A 69 -4.22 29.02 1.24
CA HIS A 69 -3.82 29.58 2.52
C HIS A 69 -3.94 31.11 2.56
N ARG A 70 -4.75 31.65 3.48
CA ARG A 70 -5.03 33.10 3.58
C ARG A 70 -3.76 33.91 3.85
N GLY A 71 -2.95 33.51 4.83
CA GLY A 71 -1.73 34.25 5.19
C GLY A 71 -0.65 34.20 4.10
N SER A 72 -0.72 33.20 3.20
CA SER A 72 0.20 33.06 2.07
C SER A 72 -0.24 33.98 0.92
N SER A 73 -1.53 33.96 0.61
CA SER A 73 -2.14 34.62 -0.55
C SER A 73 -2.41 36.12 -0.40
N ILE A 74 -2.56 36.64 0.82
CA ILE A 74 -2.74 38.08 1.09
C ILE A 74 -1.37 38.76 1.17
N VAL A 75 -1.23 39.95 0.58
CA VAL A 75 0.02 40.73 0.66
C VAL A 75 0.54 40.87 2.09
N SER A 76 1.86 40.79 2.27
CA SER A 76 2.48 40.97 3.58
C SER A 76 2.19 42.36 4.15
N TYR A 77 1.91 42.44 5.45
CA TYR A 77 1.83 43.71 6.18
C TYR A 77 3.10 44.56 6.07
N LYS A 78 4.26 43.92 5.85
CA LYS A 78 5.54 44.61 5.63
C LYS A 78 5.60 45.35 4.29
N VAL A 79 4.79 44.94 3.32
CA VAL A 79 4.71 45.53 1.97
C VAL A 79 3.55 46.52 1.89
N ASP A 80 2.38 46.14 2.38
CA ASP A 80 1.20 47.02 2.45
C ASP A 80 0.57 46.92 3.84
N ARG A 81 0.48 48.05 4.54
CA ARG A 81 -0.07 48.14 5.90
C ARG A 81 -1.59 48.32 5.92
N SER A 82 -2.23 48.39 4.76
CA SER A 82 -3.68 48.53 4.66
C SER A 82 -4.40 47.38 5.36
N PHE A 83 -5.50 47.69 6.04
CA PHE A 83 -6.29 46.67 6.72
C PHE A 83 -7.05 45.83 5.70
N VAL A 84 -6.80 44.52 5.70
CA VAL A 84 -7.52 43.56 4.86
C VAL A 84 -8.65 42.93 5.66
N THR A 85 -9.89 43.33 5.37
CA THR A 85 -11.09 42.72 5.96
C THR A 85 -11.25 41.27 5.49
N CYS A 86 -11.98 40.42 6.22
CA CYS A 86 -12.22 39.03 5.80
C CYS A 86 -12.90 38.94 4.41
N ARG A 87 -13.96 39.74 4.17
CA ARG A 87 -14.67 39.77 2.88
C ARG A 87 -13.83 40.40 1.78
N GLY A 88 -13.14 41.51 2.06
CA GLY A 88 -12.26 42.16 1.08
C GLY A 88 -11.07 41.27 0.72
N GLY A 89 -10.52 40.56 1.70
CA GLY A 89 -9.46 39.58 1.53
C GLY A 89 -9.89 38.43 0.61
N TYR A 90 -11.06 37.87 0.87
CA TYR A 90 -11.65 36.84 0.01
C TYR A 90 -11.87 37.36 -1.42
N ALA A 91 -12.53 38.52 -1.58
CA ALA A 91 -12.84 39.08 -2.90
C ALA A 91 -11.58 39.40 -3.73
N THR A 92 -10.50 39.83 -3.08
CA THR A 92 -9.28 40.31 -3.75
C THR A 92 -8.26 39.20 -4.00
N TRP A 93 -8.03 38.32 -3.01
CA TRP A 93 -6.88 37.41 -3.02
C TRP A 93 -7.23 35.96 -3.30
N PHE A 94 -8.45 35.51 -2.96
CA PHE A 94 -8.82 34.09 -3.12
C PHE A 94 -8.82 33.67 -4.60
N SER A 95 -9.52 34.43 -5.45
CA SER A 95 -9.69 34.13 -6.88
C SER A 95 -8.49 34.53 -7.76
N ARG A 96 -7.53 35.29 -7.21
CA ARG A 96 -6.36 35.79 -7.94
C ARG A 96 -5.60 34.65 -8.63
N LYS A 97 -5.29 34.78 -9.92
CA LYS A 97 -4.58 33.74 -10.69
C LYS A 97 -3.06 33.77 -10.51
N GLY A 98 -2.51 34.85 -9.96
CA GLY A 98 -1.11 34.93 -9.59
C GLY A 98 -0.75 34.02 -8.41
N SER A 99 0.56 33.76 -8.28
CA SER A 99 1.15 33.09 -7.13
C SER A 99 0.85 33.81 -5.83
N ASP A 100 0.94 33.08 -4.73
CA ASP A 100 0.86 33.67 -3.40
C ASP A 100 2.03 34.67 -3.19
N PRO A 101 1.77 35.89 -2.67
CA PRO A 101 2.81 36.87 -2.38
C PRO A 101 3.83 36.41 -1.32
N ASN A 102 3.43 35.55 -0.39
CA ASN A 102 4.30 35.06 0.66
C ASN A 102 4.55 33.57 0.44
N LEU A 103 5.83 33.17 0.42
CA LEU A 103 6.19 31.77 0.37
C LEU A 103 5.85 31.09 1.71
N LEU A 104 4.96 30.09 1.67
CA LEU A 104 4.63 29.27 2.84
C LEU A 104 5.64 28.13 3.02
N THR A 105 6.85 28.49 3.45
CA THR A 105 7.97 27.54 3.60
C THR A 105 7.62 26.39 4.53
N GLY A 106 7.90 25.16 4.08
CA GLY A 106 7.69 23.93 4.86
C GLY A 106 6.27 23.36 4.79
N ALA A 107 5.35 24.01 4.07
CA ALA A 107 3.99 23.51 3.92
C ALA A 107 3.89 22.31 2.98
N ILE A 108 3.21 21.27 3.45
CA ILE A 108 2.79 20.12 2.66
C ILE A 108 1.31 20.25 2.34
N VAL A 109 1.01 20.35 1.04
CA VAL A 109 -0.35 20.43 0.50
C VAL A 109 -1.00 19.05 0.41
N GLY A 110 -2.30 18.98 0.16
CA GLY A 110 -3.05 17.72 0.04
C GLY A 110 -2.46 16.73 -0.96
N GLY A 111 -1.92 17.21 -2.08
CA GLY A 111 -1.20 16.40 -3.06
C GLY A 111 -2.02 16.07 -4.31
N PRO A 112 -1.50 15.22 -5.22
CA PRO A 112 -2.14 14.89 -6.49
C PRO A 112 -3.35 13.96 -6.33
N ASP A 113 -4.12 13.80 -7.40
CA ASP A 113 -5.20 12.79 -7.48
C ASP A 113 -4.65 11.36 -7.67
N ALA A 114 -5.56 10.39 -7.78
CA ALA A 114 -5.23 8.97 -7.94
C ALA A 114 -4.50 8.61 -9.26
N TYR A 115 -4.34 9.58 -10.16
CA TYR A 115 -3.66 9.44 -11.44
C TYR A 115 -2.41 10.33 -11.54
N ASP A 116 -1.88 10.77 -10.39
CA ASP A 116 -0.73 11.67 -10.26
C ASP A 116 -0.93 13.07 -10.89
N ASN A 117 -2.18 13.51 -11.15
CA ASN A 117 -2.43 14.87 -11.64
C ASN A 117 -2.51 15.86 -10.47
N PHE A 118 -1.84 17.00 -10.62
CA PHE A 118 -1.87 18.10 -9.66
C PHE A 118 -2.27 19.41 -10.33
N ALA A 119 -3.37 20.02 -9.88
CA ALA A 119 -3.84 21.31 -10.35
C ALA A 119 -3.57 22.38 -9.29
N ASP A 120 -2.50 23.16 -9.51
CA ASP A 120 -2.05 24.26 -8.65
C ASP A 120 -3.00 25.48 -8.74
N ARG A 121 -4.15 25.34 -8.08
CA ARG A 121 -5.19 26.37 -8.02
C ARG A 121 -5.66 26.54 -6.57
N ARG A 122 -5.70 27.79 -6.11
CA ARG A 122 -6.09 28.14 -4.74
C ARG A 122 -7.51 27.72 -4.36
N ASP A 123 -8.40 27.58 -5.32
CA ASP A 123 -9.77 27.09 -5.13
C ASP A 123 -9.86 25.54 -5.07
N ASN A 124 -8.80 24.83 -5.47
CA ASN A 124 -8.67 23.39 -5.36
C ASN A 124 -8.12 22.99 -3.99
N TYR A 125 -8.93 23.17 -2.95
CA TYR A 125 -8.52 22.90 -1.57
C TYR A 125 -8.11 21.43 -1.38
N GLU A 126 -8.73 20.47 -2.06
CA GLU A 126 -8.40 19.04 -1.96
C GLU A 126 -6.92 18.75 -2.23
N GLN A 127 -6.34 19.43 -3.23
CA GLN A 127 -4.95 19.22 -3.62
C GLN A 127 -4.00 20.27 -3.04
N THR A 128 -4.46 21.52 -2.87
CA THR A 128 -3.60 22.67 -2.54
C THR A 128 -3.69 23.13 -1.08
N GLU A 129 -4.52 22.50 -0.24
CA GLU A 129 -4.65 22.89 1.17
C GLU A 129 -3.46 22.40 2.00
N PRO A 130 -2.71 23.32 2.65
CA PRO A 130 -1.74 22.97 3.66
C PRO A 130 -2.42 22.94 5.03
N ALA A 131 -2.15 21.90 5.81
CA ALA A 131 -2.65 21.81 7.17
C ALA A 131 -1.57 21.37 8.16
N THR A 132 -1.78 21.71 9.44
CA THR A 132 -0.90 21.26 10.52
C THR A 132 -0.86 19.74 10.59
N TYR A 133 -1.99 19.07 10.37
CA TYR A 133 -2.08 17.60 10.35
C TYR A 133 -1.40 16.96 9.14
N ASN A 134 -1.24 17.66 8.00
CA ASN A 134 -0.43 17.17 6.87
C ASN A 134 1.05 17.11 7.27
N ASN A 135 1.52 18.12 8.01
CA ASN A 135 2.93 18.26 8.38
C ASN A 135 3.28 17.43 9.63
N ALA A 136 2.37 17.33 10.61
CA ALA A 136 2.60 16.69 11.90
C ALA A 136 3.24 15.27 11.82
N PRO A 137 2.72 14.31 11.04
CA PRO A 137 3.32 12.97 10.97
C PRO A 137 4.70 12.98 10.31
N LEU A 138 5.00 13.97 9.47
CA LEU A 138 6.26 14.07 8.75
C LEU A 138 7.35 14.75 9.56
N LEU A 139 7.02 15.68 10.46
CA LEU A 139 8.01 16.38 11.28
C LEU A 139 8.88 15.42 12.11
N GLY A 140 8.27 14.45 12.80
CA GLY A 140 9.01 13.47 13.60
C GLY A 140 9.89 12.54 12.76
N VAL A 141 9.38 12.11 11.60
CA VAL A 141 10.13 11.29 10.64
C VAL A 141 11.30 12.06 10.05
N LEU A 142 11.07 13.28 9.58
CA LEU A 142 12.10 14.13 8.97
C LEU A 142 13.16 14.54 10.00
N ALA A 143 12.77 14.84 11.23
CA ALA A 143 13.72 15.09 12.32
C ALA A 143 14.64 13.87 12.54
N ARG A 144 14.08 12.67 12.57
CA ARG A 144 14.86 11.43 12.71
C ARG A 144 15.76 11.14 11.50
N LEU A 145 15.29 11.43 10.29
CA LEU A 145 16.10 11.26 9.06
C LEU A 145 17.22 12.30 9.00
N SER A 146 16.94 13.54 9.41
CA SER A 146 17.90 14.64 9.46
C SER A 146 18.96 14.49 10.55
N SER A 147 18.62 13.84 11.67
CA SER A 147 19.56 13.62 12.78
C SER A 147 20.67 12.62 12.44
N GLY A 148 20.59 11.92 11.30
CA GLY A 148 21.59 10.94 10.88
C GLY A 148 21.79 9.79 11.88
N HIS A 149 23.00 9.22 11.89
CA HIS A 149 23.43 8.18 12.85
C HIS A 149 24.02 8.77 14.14
N SER A 150 23.73 10.04 14.45
CA SER A 150 24.37 10.78 15.53
C SER A 150 23.88 10.29 16.89
N GLY A 151 24.69 9.46 17.56
CA GLY A 151 24.82 9.28 19.03
C GLY A 151 23.59 8.94 19.88
N TYR A 152 22.50 9.71 19.77
CA TYR A 152 21.21 9.45 20.39
C TYR A 152 20.39 8.47 19.54
N SER A 153 21.00 7.34 19.22
CA SER A 153 20.31 6.22 18.61
C SER A 153 19.47 5.58 19.71
N GLN A 154 18.20 5.97 19.85
CA GLN A 154 17.22 5.01 20.36
C GLN A 154 17.28 3.83 19.40
N LEU A 155 17.96 2.78 19.86
CA LEU A 155 18.45 1.66 19.08
C LEU A 155 17.28 0.95 18.41
N LEU A 156 16.99 1.36 17.18
CA LEU A 156 16.33 0.47 16.25
C LEU A 156 17.42 -0.43 15.66
N PRO A 157 17.24 -1.77 15.66
CA PRO A 157 18.17 -2.67 15.02
C PRO A 157 18.41 -2.19 13.59
N ALA A 158 19.68 -2.01 13.22
CA ALA A 158 20.05 -1.67 11.86
C ALA A 158 19.46 -2.71 10.92
N VAL A 159 18.42 -2.33 10.17
CA VAL A 159 17.96 -3.15 9.05
C VAL A 159 19.06 -3.01 8.00
N PRO A 160 19.71 -4.11 7.59
CA PRO A 160 20.61 -4.07 6.45
C PRO A 160 19.87 -3.39 5.30
N ALA A 161 20.54 -2.51 4.54
CA ALA A 161 19.97 -2.01 3.30
C ALA A 161 19.33 -3.19 2.57
N PRO A 162 18.09 -3.06 2.04
CA PRO A 162 17.46 -4.17 1.34
C PRO A 162 18.50 -4.70 0.38
N VAL A 163 18.92 -5.95 0.60
CA VAL A 163 19.89 -6.60 -0.25
C VAL A 163 19.36 -6.34 -1.64
N VAL A 164 20.17 -5.69 -2.49
CA VAL A 164 19.89 -5.66 -3.91
C VAL A 164 19.87 -7.13 -4.25
N VAL A 165 18.68 -7.73 -4.23
CA VAL A 165 18.43 -9.01 -4.83
C VAL A 165 18.80 -8.71 -6.25
N ARG A 166 20.04 -9.05 -6.63
CA ARG A 166 20.44 -9.12 -8.02
C ARG A 166 19.27 -9.84 -8.64
N ARG A 167 18.52 -9.11 -9.47
CA ARG A 167 17.37 -9.66 -10.17
C ARG A 167 17.91 -10.99 -10.67
N PRO A 168 17.33 -12.14 -10.28
CA PRO A 168 17.75 -13.39 -10.86
C PRO A 168 17.80 -13.12 -12.36
N MET A 169 18.95 -13.37 -12.98
CA MET A 169 19.08 -13.37 -14.44
C MET A 169 17.76 -13.91 -14.97
N PRO A 170 17.03 -13.22 -15.87
CA PRO A 170 15.65 -13.55 -16.18
C PRO A 170 15.58 -15.06 -16.40
N ILE A 171 15.03 -15.75 -15.38
CA ILE A 171 14.95 -17.20 -15.42
C ILE A 171 14.11 -17.44 -16.65
N ARG A 172 14.71 -18.16 -17.60
CA ARG A 172 14.13 -18.51 -18.89
C ARG A 172 12.66 -18.78 -18.63
N LYS A 173 11.78 -17.91 -19.15
CA LYS A 173 10.34 -17.95 -18.88
C LYS A 173 9.94 -19.42 -18.86
N PRO A 174 9.37 -19.96 -17.75
CA PRO A 174 8.83 -21.31 -17.78
C PRO A 174 7.95 -21.37 -19.02
N ARG A 175 8.20 -22.37 -19.87
CA ARG A 175 7.38 -22.62 -21.05
C ARG A 175 5.94 -22.48 -20.59
N VAL A 176 5.24 -21.51 -21.13
CA VAL A 176 3.80 -21.37 -20.93
C VAL A 176 3.25 -22.73 -21.33
N THR A 177 2.91 -23.55 -20.35
CA THR A 177 2.08 -24.72 -20.60
C THR A 177 0.79 -24.12 -21.09
N SER A 178 0.57 -24.27 -22.40
CA SER A 178 -0.69 -23.96 -23.05
C SER A 178 -1.82 -24.42 -22.13
N PRO A 179 -2.85 -23.58 -21.90
CA PRO A 179 -3.92 -23.97 -21.01
C PRO A 179 -4.44 -25.32 -21.50
N VAL A 180 -4.40 -26.32 -20.63
CA VAL A 180 -5.14 -27.57 -20.82
C VAL A 180 -6.54 -27.12 -21.20
N ARG A 181 -6.98 -27.55 -22.38
CA ARG A 181 -8.27 -27.18 -22.98
C ARG A 181 -9.37 -27.70 -22.05
N ALA A 182 -9.72 -26.92 -21.03
CA ALA A 182 -10.85 -27.20 -20.16
C ALA A 182 -12.10 -27.06 -21.03
N SER A 183 -12.75 -28.18 -21.37
CA SER A 183 -13.94 -28.27 -22.21
C SER A 183 -15.22 -27.80 -21.51
N GLY A 184 -15.12 -26.83 -20.60
CA GLY A 184 -16.22 -26.35 -19.79
C GLY A 184 -16.66 -24.91 -20.13
N PRO A 185 -17.87 -24.52 -19.73
CA PRO A 185 -18.39 -23.15 -19.89
C PRO A 185 -17.64 -22.11 -19.06
N VAL A 186 -16.79 -22.55 -18.12
CA VAL A 186 -15.93 -21.71 -17.30
C VAL A 186 -14.50 -22.21 -17.45
N ALA A 187 -13.59 -21.30 -17.79
CA ALA A 187 -12.16 -21.62 -17.87
C ALA A 187 -11.42 -20.98 -16.71
N ILE A 188 -10.42 -21.70 -16.18
CA ILE A 188 -9.55 -21.22 -15.11
C ILE A 188 -8.13 -21.19 -15.64
N VAL A 189 -7.46 -20.05 -15.48
CA VAL A 189 -6.07 -19.87 -15.89
C VAL A 189 -5.29 -19.35 -14.68
N GLN A 190 -4.27 -20.10 -14.26
CA GLN A 190 -3.39 -19.72 -13.15
C GLN A 190 -2.03 -19.27 -13.69
N LYS A 191 -1.55 -18.11 -13.22
CA LYS A 191 -0.27 -17.53 -13.61
C LYS A 191 0.52 -17.13 -12.37
N MET A 192 1.76 -17.62 -12.27
CA MET A 192 2.72 -17.14 -11.28
C MET A 192 3.14 -15.71 -11.65
N THR A 193 2.93 -14.76 -10.74
CA THR A 193 3.16 -13.32 -10.96
C THR A 193 4.33 -12.77 -10.16
N GLY A 194 4.79 -13.50 -9.15
CA GLY A 194 5.96 -13.11 -8.36
C GLY A 194 6.34 -14.16 -7.33
N SER A 195 7.54 -14.01 -6.77
CA SER A 195 8.06 -14.83 -5.69
C SER A 195 8.97 -14.03 -4.77
N TRP A 196 9.02 -14.38 -3.49
CA TRP A 196 9.93 -13.79 -2.51
C TRP A 196 10.30 -14.81 -1.45
N VAL A 197 11.42 -14.58 -0.76
CA VAL A 197 11.85 -15.40 0.37
C VAL A 197 11.51 -14.67 1.67
N SER A 198 10.89 -15.36 2.61
CA SER A 198 10.62 -14.85 3.96
C SER A 198 10.91 -15.94 4.99
N LYS A 199 11.74 -15.62 6.00
CA LYS A 199 12.16 -16.55 7.07
C LYS A 199 12.68 -17.90 6.52
N GLY A 200 13.51 -17.86 5.47
CA GLY A 200 14.08 -19.05 4.85
C GLY A 200 13.12 -19.90 4.01
N ARG A 201 11.88 -19.45 3.80
CA ARG A 201 10.89 -20.13 2.94
C ARG A 201 10.58 -19.29 1.71
N THR A 202 10.50 -19.93 0.55
CA THR A 202 10.09 -19.28 -0.70
C THR A 202 8.57 -19.26 -0.80
N TYR A 203 8.01 -18.10 -1.13
CA TYR A 203 6.61 -17.87 -1.40
C TYR A 203 6.42 -17.42 -2.84
N TYR A 204 5.27 -17.77 -3.39
CA TYR A 204 4.85 -17.48 -4.75
C TYR A 204 3.47 -16.80 -4.73
N ARG A 205 3.29 -15.74 -5.53
CA ARG A 205 1.99 -15.11 -5.77
C ARG A 205 1.43 -15.61 -7.09
N TYR A 206 0.26 -16.22 -7.04
CA TYR A 206 -0.48 -16.66 -8.21
C TYR A 206 -1.67 -15.74 -8.45
N SER A 207 -1.77 -15.22 -9.67
CA SER A 207 -2.99 -14.59 -10.21
C SER A 207 -3.78 -15.65 -10.93
N THR A 208 -5.06 -15.78 -10.61
CA THR A 208 -5.97 -16.76 -11.21
C THR A 208 -7.12 -16.03 -11.87
N THR A 209 -7.26 -16.23 -13.18
CA THR A 209 -8.34 -15.67 -13.98
C THR A 209 -9.39 -16.74 -14.23
N VAL A 210 -10.62 -16.46 -13.82
CA VAL A 210 -11.79 -17.26 -14.13
C VAL A 210 -12.56 -16.57 -15.25
N ILE A 211 -12.73 -17.25 -16.38
CA ILE A 211 -13.34 -16.69 -17.59
C ILE A 211 -14.68 -17.38 -17.82
N ASN A 212 -15.75 -16.59 -17.93
CA ASN A 212 -17.04 -17.09 -18.40
C ASN A 212 -17.02 -17.25 -19.92
N LYS A 213 -16.96 -18.49 -20.40
CA LYS A 213 -17.05 -18.84 -21.83
C LYS A 213 -18.46 -19.22 -22.26
N SER A 214 -19.42 -19.24 -21.34
CA SER A 214 -20.81 -19.56 -21.65
C SER A 214 -21.50 -18.36 -22.34
N PRO A 215 -22.55 -18.60 -23.13
CA PRO A 215 -23.30 -17.52 -23.79
C PRO A 215 -24.14 -16.66 -22.82
N ARG A 216 -24.28 -17.08 -21.55
CA ARG A 216 -25.14 -16.45 -20.54
C ARG A 216 -24.30 -15.95 -19.36
N ALA A 217 -24.84 -15.00 -18.60
CA ALA A 217 -24.17 -14.56 -17.37
C ALA A 217 -24.21 -15.67 -16.31
N LEU A 218 -23.11 -15.85 -15.56
CA LEU A 218 -23.09 -16.70 -14.38
C LEU A 218 -23.68 -15.91 -13.21
N LYS A 219 -24.88 -16.26 -12.75
CA LYS A 219 -25.50 -15.65 -11.56
C LYS A 219 -24.82 -16.10 -10.27
N SER A 220 -24.36 -17.34 -10.24
CA SER A 220 -23.54 -17.87 -9.16
C SER A 220 -22.38 -18.68 -9.71
N LEU A 221 -21.28 -18.66 -8.96
CA LEU A 221 -20.09 -19.46 -9.22
C LEU A 221 -19.54 -19.88 -7.87
N ASN A 222 -19.33 -21.17 -7.68
CA ASN A 222 -18.63 -21.75 -6.54
C ASN A 222 -17.39 -22.48 -7.02
N LEU A 223 -16.26 -22.14 -6.42
CA LEU A 223 -14.94 -22.71 -6.68
C LEU A 223 -14.50 -23.54 -5.47
N SER A 224 -13.92 -24.71 -5.75
CA SER A 224 -13.19 -25.51 -4.78
C SER A 224 -11.71 -25.20 -4.96
N ILE A 225 -11.05 -24.80 -3.87
CA ILE A 225 -9.61 -24.56 -3.86
C ILE A 225 -8.99 -25.52 -2.85
N LYS A 226 -8.37 -26.58 -3.36
CA LYS A 226 -7.69 -27.59 -2.53
C LYS A 226 -6.21 -27.26 -2.37
N ASN A 227 -5.66 -27.69 -1.23
CA ASN A 227 -4.25 -27.46 -0.86
C ASN A 227 -3.89 -25.97 -0.83
N LEU A 228 -4.79 -25.11 -0.36
CA LEU A 228 -4.51 -23.69 -0.16
C LEU A 228 -4.01 -23.47 1.27
N TYR A 229 -2.72 -23.18 1.43
CA TYR A 229 -2.12 -22.94 2.76
C TYR A 229 -1.89 -21.46 3.08
N GLY A 230 -2.09 -20.57 2.12
CA GLY A 230 -1.85 -19.14 2.27
C GLY A 230 -3.11 -18.28 2.11
N PRO A 231 -2.97 -16.97 2.33
CA PRO A 231 -4.07 -16.02 2.15
C PRO A 231 -4.51 -15.91 0.69
N ILE A 232 -5.79 -15.59 0.51
CA ILE A 232 -6.48 -15.41 -0.78
C ILE A 232 -7.27 -14.11 -0.77
N TRP A 233 -7.34 -13.43 -1.92
CA TRP A 233 -8.05 -12.18 -2.13
C TRP A 233 -8.80 -12.20 -3.45
N GLY A 234 -9.93 -11.48 -3.51
CA GLY A 234 -10.73 -11.36 -4.73
C GLY A 234 -11.84 -12.40 -4.87
N LEU A 235 -12.16 -13.16 -3.81
CA LEU A 235 -13.30 -14.08 -3.74
C LEU A 235 -14.01 -13.94 -2.39
N SER A 236 -15.31 -14.25 -2.36
CA SER A 236 -16.06 -14.40 -1.11
C SER A 236 -15.96 -15.84 -0.62
N ARG A 237 -15.67 -16.04 0.67
CA ARG A 237 -15.63 -17.39 1.24
C ARG A 237 -16.97 -17.74 1.90
N SER A 238 -17.53 -18.90 1.55
CA SER A 238 -18.71 -19.48 2.20
C SER A 238 -18.41 -20.94 2.56
N GLY A 239 -18.14 -21.18 3.85
CA GLY A 239 -17.67 -22.48 4.34
C GLY A 239 -16.34 -22.91 3.69
N ASN A 240 -16.39 -24.02 2.94
CA ASN A 240 -15.25 -24.58 2.20
C ASN A 240 -15.23 -24.20 0.70
N SER A 241 -16.19 -23.38 0.25
CA SER A 241 -16.29 -22.93 -1.13
C SER A 241 -15.98 -21.44 -1.26
N PHE A 242 -15.52 -21.05 -2.45
CA PHE A 242 -15.23 -19.66 -2.79
C PHE A 242 -16.12 -19.21 -3.94
N GLY A 243 -16.84 -18.10 -3.75
CA GLY A 243 -17.72 -17.54 -4.75
C GLY A 243 -17.31 -16.16 -5.24
N LEU A 244 -18.18 -15.58 -6.07
CA LEU A 244 -18.01 -14.20 -6.54
C LEU A 244 -17.88 -13.24 -5.35
N PRO A 245 -17.08 -12.15 -5.48
CA PRO A 245 -17.04 -11.08 -4.50
C PRO A 245 -18.44 -10.54 -4.17
N SER A 246 -18.67 -10.09 -2.95
CA SER A 246 -19.98 -9.58 -2.49
C SER A 246 -20.52 -8.43 -3.36
N TRP A 247 -19.64 -7.64 -3.97
CA TRP A 247 -19.97 -6.54 -4.89
C TRP A 247 -20.28 -7.00 -6.32
N MET A 248 -20.08 -8.28 -6.66
CA MET A 248 -20.30 -8.83 -8.00
C MET A 248 -21.46 -9.84 -7.98
N HIS A 249 -22.63 -9.41 -8.46
CA HIS A 249 -23.83 -10.26 -8.50
C HIS A 249 -23.86 -11.27 -9.66
N SER A 250 -23.05 -11.06 -10.70
CA SER A 250 -22.93 -12.00 -11.81
C SER A 250 -21.64 -11.80 -12.59
N LEU A 251 -21.17 -12.84 -13.27
CA LEU A 251 -20.05 -12.76 -14.23
C LEU A 251 -20.60 -12.89 -15.66
N GLN A 252 -20.59 -11.78 -16.40
CA GLN A 252 -21.16 -11.69 -17.75
C GLN A 252 -20.42 -12.59 -18.76
N SER A 253 -21.11 -12.93 -19.87
CA SER A 253 -20.52 -13.72 -20.96
C SER A 253 -19.26 -13.04 -21.51
N GLY A 254 -18.19 -13.81 -21.69
CA GLY A 254 -16.89 -13.33 -22.17
C GLY A 254 -16.09 -12.50 -21.16
N LYS A 255 -16.63 -12.20 -19.98
CA LYS A 255 -15.91 -11.47 -18.93
C LYS A 255 -15.15 -12.43 -18.01
N SER A 256 -14.20 -11.86 -17.29
CA SER A 256 -13.33 -12.59 -16.37
C SER A 256 -13.30 -11.98 -14.98
N LEU A 257 -13.16 -12.83 -13.98
CA LEU A 257 -12.86 -12.47 -12.59
C LEU A 257 -11.41 -12.86 -12.30
N GLU A 258 -10.64 -11.96 -11.69
CA GLU A 258 -9.28 -12.25 -11.23
C GLU A 258 -9.26 -12.32 -9.70
N PHE A 259 -8.61 -13.36 -9.17
CA PHE A 259 -8.32 -13.48 -7.75
C PHE A 259 -6.86 -13.90 -7.54
N VAL A 260 -6.34 -13.64 -6.35
CA VAL A 260 -4.92 -13.82 -6.05
C VAL A 260 -4.76 -14.66 -4.80
N TYR A 261 -3.79 -15.56 -4.79
CA TYR A 261 -3.38 -16.27 -3.57
C TYR A 261 -1.87 -16.40 -3.46
N ILE A 262 -1.41 -16.58 -2.23
CA ILE A 262 0.00 -16.80 -1.91
C ILE A 262 0.22 -18.25 -1.52
N HIS A 263 1.31 -18.84 -2.01
CA HIS A 263 1.60 -20.26 -1.79
C HIS A 263 3.10 -20.51 -1.61
N SER A 264 3.48 -21.47 -0.77
CA SER A 264 4.89 -21.83 -0.56
C SER A 264 5.38 -22.97 -1.46
N THR A 265 4.51 -23.55 -2.29
CA THR A 265 4.80 -24.69 -3.18
C THR A 265 4.11 -24.53 -4.55
N THR A 266 3.80 -25.64 -5.23
CA THR A 266 3.03 -25.69 -6.49
C THR A 266 1.69 -24.94 -6.40
N PRO A 267 1.10 -24.50 -7.53
CA PRO A 267 -0.20 -23.84 -7.52
C PRO A 267 -1.26 -24.66 -6.76
N ALA A 268 -2.14 -23.99 -6.02
CA ALA A 268 -3.30 -24.62 -5.41
C ALA A 268 -4.21 -25.20 -6.52
N ASN A 269 -4.93 -26.28 -6.23
CA ASN A 269 -5.82 -26.89 -7.20
C ASN A 269 -7.16 -26.15 -7.17
N VAL A 270 -7.41 -25.34 -8.20
CA VAL A 270 -8.62 -24.54 -8.36
C VAL A 270 -9.54 -25.24 -9.36
N ALA A 271 -10.73 -25.60 -8.91
CA ALA A 271 -11.76 -26.23 -9.73
C ALA A 271 -13.11 -25.54 -9.56
N VAL A 272 -13.97 -25.64 -10.58
CA VAL A 272 -15.36 -25.20 -10.47
C VAL A 272 -16.17 -26.30 -9.77
N SER A 273 -16.78 -25.97 -8.64
CA SER A 273 -17.66 -26.88 -7.89
C SER A 273 -19.07 -26.87 -8.45
N SER A 274 -19.62 -25.68 -8.65
CA SER A 274 -20.97 -25.47 -9.19
C SER A 274 -21.12 -24.05 -9.73
N TYR A 275 -22.10 -23.84 -10.60
CA TYR A 275 -22.47 -22.53 -11.12
C TYR A 275 -23.93 -22.54 -11.57
N THR A 276 -24.53 -21.35 -11.67
CA THR A 276 -25.87 -21.17 -12.28
C THR A 276 -25.80 -20.12 -13.38
N LEU A 277 -26.46 -20.41 -14.51
CA LEU A 277 -26.58 -19.49 -15.62
C LEU A 277 -27.87 -18.67 -15.49
N ALA A 278 -27.83 -17.43 -15.99
CA ALA A 278 -28.99 -16.55 -16.09
C ALA A 278 -29.98 -17.01 -17.17
#